data_AF-A0A1M2Z826-F1
#
_entry.id   AF-A0A1M2Z826-F1
#
_cell.length_a   1.000
_cell.length_b   1.000
_cell.length_c   1.000
_cell.angle_alpha   90.00
_cell.angle_beta   90.00
_cell.angle_gamma   90.00
#
_symmetry.space_group_name_H-M   'P 1'
#
loop_
_entity.id
_entity.type
_entity.pdbx_description
1 polymer ?
#
loop_
_entity_poly.entity_id
_entity_poly.type
_entity_poly.pdbx_seq_one_letter_code
_entity_poly.pdbx_strand_id
1 'polypeptide(L)'
;MKKLNDYLYNGDTVLKILQRYAEDLKESAKETDNQIDLLHCNFLLQIAELLQHNEFLTSQSQRIREFYKLMANDYPFLAFTFKGRIKSLIRAEAKFNGNIVEYIYEYYMEHGNYPSLLQLKNHLNRFRDLIAYRIVISLPKCQLKTDEILADEENKYLYDVANKLLGFLEERGFTAELASFTGKKKSLLLREGVSPYYKDYVENPEPSGYRSLHITFYDNIARCYVEVQLRTKEMDDFAEIGPANHLGYEKRQEGERVKRDAIPKGENIYFDDAYERGMMLQQLELSKLDVNMFSAMDNSLINDGCGLFRGRLILPYEHLSRFQNDLID
;
A
#
# COMPACT_ATOMS: atom_id res chain seq x y z
N MET A 1 -14.70 -5.53 23.21
CA MET A 1 -14.01 -5.20 21.95
C MET A 1 -14.73 -5.84 20.77
N LYS A 2 -15.04 -5.08 19.71
CA LYS A 2 -15.56 -5.59 18.43
C LYS A 2 -14.40 -5.91 17.47
N LYS A 3 -14.48 -6.98 16.69
CA LYS A 3 -13.42 -7.43 15.76
C LYS A 3 -13.97 -7.90 14.42
N LEU A 4 -13.20 -7.70 13.34
CA LEU A 4 -13.58 -8.09 11.99
C LEU A 4 -13.94 -9.59 11.88
N ASN A 5 -13.25 -10.46 12.63
CA ASN A 5 -13.50 -11.91 12.64
C ASN A 5 -14.97 -12.28 12.82
N ASP A 6 -15.73 -11.50 13.61
CA ASP A 6 -17.11 -11.81 13.96
C ASP A 6 -18.08 -11.68 12.75
N TYR A 7 -17.61 -11.10 11.64
CA TYR A 7 -18.42 -10.79 10.46
C TYR A 7 -18.04 -11.61 9.21
N LEU A 8 -16.98 -12.42 9.26
CA LEU A 8 -16.43 -13.12 8.08
C LEU A 8 -17.05 -14.52 7.79
N TYR A 9 -18.09 -14.92 8.53
CA TYR A 9 -18.61 -16.30 8.52
C TYR A 9 -20.12 -16.41 8.26
N ASN A 10 -20.73 -15.39 7.61
CA ASN A 10 -22.19 -15.29 7.46
C ASN A 10 -22.67 -15.18 6.01
N GLY A 11 -21.80 -15.38 5.02
CA GLY A 11 -22.10 -15.25 3.60
C GLY A 11 -22.31 -13.80 3.13
N ASP A 12 -21.99 -12.83 3.99
CA ASP A 12 -22.20 -11.41 3.70
C ASP A 12 -21.22 -10.90 2.63
N THR A 13 -21.59 -9.83 1.92
CA THR A 13 -20.68 -9.13 1.02
C THR A 13 -19.66 -8.30 1.83
N VAL A 14 -18.47 -8.06 1.26
CA VAL A 14 -17.45 -7.18 1.87
C VAL A 14 -18.03 -5.84 2.31
N LEU A 15 -18.95 -5.28 1.50
CA LEU A 15 -19.57 -4.00 1.82
C LEU A 15 -20.49 -4.07 3.03
N LYS A 16 -21.29 -5.14 3.12
CA LYS A 16 -22.20 -5.36 4.25
C LYS A 16 -21.41 -5.65 5.54
N ILE A 17 -20.30 -6.38 5.42
CA ILE A 17 -19.34 -6.62 6.52
C ILE A 17 -18.79 -5.29 7.04
N LEU A 18 -18.29 -4.43 6.14
CA LEU A 18 -17.77 -3.11 6.50
C LEU A 18 -18.82 -2.25 7.22
N GLN A 19 -20.05 -2.21 6.72
CA GLN A 19 -21.16 -1.44 7.31
C GLN A 19 -21.50 -1.96 8.72
N ARG A 20 -21.77 -3.27 8.86
CA ARG A 20 -22.11 -3.88 10.16
C ARG A 20 -20.99 -3.73 11.18
N TYR A 21 -19.75 -3.97 10.76
CA TYR A 21 -18.61 -3.85 11.66
C TYR A 21 -18.41 -2.40 12.11
N ALA A 22 -18.50 -1.44 11.19
CA ALA A 22 -18.40 -0.02 11.54
C ALA A 22 -19.53 0.45 12.48
N GLU A 23 -20.77 0.01 12.25
CA GLU A 23 -21.92 0.33 13.10
C GLU A 23 -21.74 -0.20 14.54
N ASP A 24 -21.47 -1.50 14.68
CA ASP A 24 -21.24 -2.14 15.99
C ASP A 24 -20.05 -1.53 16.73
N LEU A 25 -18.97 -1.22 16.01
CA LEU A 25 -17.79 -0.59 16.56
C LEU A 25 -18.10 0.83 17.05
N LYS A 26 -18.89 1.60 16.30
CA LYS A 26 -19.32 2.95 16.66
C LYS A 26 -20.22 2.96 17.89
N GLU A 27 -21.14 2.01 18.00
CA GLU A 27 -22.01 1.87 19.18
C GLU A 27 -21.18 1.55 20.42
N SER A 28 -20.34 0.51 20.35
CA SER A 28 -19.43 0.14 21.42
C SER A 28 -18.51 1.30 21.82
N ALA A 29 -17.97 2.04 20.84
CA ALA A 29 -17.07 3.16 21.11
C ALA A 29 -17.75 4.32 21.83
N LYS A 30 -19.03 4.58 21.57
CA LYS A 30 -19.82 5.59 22.30
C LYS A 30 -20.12 5.17 23.72
N GLU A 31 -20.43 3.89 23.94
CA GLU A 31 -20.71 3.35 25.27
C GLU A 31 -19.46 3.37 26.17
N THR A 32 -18.29 3.11 25.59
CA THR A 32 -17.02 3.03 26.33
C THR A 32 -16.17 4.31 26.25
N ASP A 33 -16.66 5.37 25.59
CA ASP A 33 -15.90 6.59 25.24
C ASP A 33 -14.53 6.30 24.57
N ASN A 34 -14.47 5.25 23.73
CA ASN A 34 -13.25 4.86 23.03
C ASN A 34 -13.09 5.66 21.73
N GLN A 35 -12.33 6.75 21.81
CA GLN A 35 -12.11 7.63 20.67
C GLN A 35 -11.23 7.04 19.55
N ILE A 36 -10.47 5.97 19.81
CA ILE A 36 -9.69 5.26 18.78
C ILE A 36 -10.60 4.34 17.97
N ASP A 37 -11.55 3.67 18.60
CA ASP A 37 -12.56 2.87 17.90
C ASP A 37 -13.49 3.75 17.04
N LEU A 38 -13.76 5.00 17.45
CA LEU A 38 -14.43 5.98 16.57
C LEU A 38 -13.61 6.30 15.32
N LEU A 39 -12.28 6.43 15.44
CA LEU A 39 -11.41 6.62 14.27
C LEU A 39 -11.38 5.39 13.38
N HIS A 40 -11.36 4.20 13.98
CA HIS A 40 -11.40 2.92 13.26
C HIS A 40 -12.71 2.77 12.49
N CYS A 41 -13.86 3.12 13.10
CA CYS A 41 -15.14 3.21 12.41
C CYS A 41 -15.05 4.13 11.18
N ASN A 42 -14.51 5.35 11.33
CA ASN A 42 -14.37 6.27 10.21
C ASN A 42 -13.47 5.71 9.10
N PHE A 43 -12.40 5.00 9.47
CA PHE A 43 -11.54 4.30 8.53
C PHE A 43 -12.28 3.22 7.75
N LEU A 44 -13.09 2.39 8.42
CA LEU A 44 -13.91 1.36 7.75
C LEU A 44 -14.93 1.98 6.80
N LEU A 45 -15.56 3.09 7.18
CA LEU A 45 -16.49 3.82 6.32
C LEU A 45 -15.80 4.39 5.07
N GLN A 46 -14.58 4.91 5.21
CA GLN A 46 -13.79 5.37 4.05
C GLN A 46 -13.48 4.22 3.07
N ILE A 47 -13.18 3.02 3.57
CA ILE A 47 -13.01 1.84 2.71
C ILE A 47 -14.32 1.49 2.01
N ALA A 48 -15.45 1.52 2.73
CA ALA A 48 -16.76 1.23 2.16
C ALA A 48 -17.13 2.21 1.03
N GLU A 49 -16.95 3.51 1.27
CA GLU A 49 -17.16 4.57 0.26
C GLU A 49 -16.28 4.33 -0.97
N LEU A 50 -14.99 4.02 -0.77
CA LEU A 50 -14.07 3.74 -1.86
C LEU A 50 -14.52 2.55 -2.72
N LEU A 51 -15.02 1.49 -2.09
CA LEU A 51 -15.47 0.29 -2.79
C LEU A 51 -16.82 0.48 -3.50
N GLN A 52 -17.68 1.38 -3.01
CA GLN A 52 -18.98 1.70 -3.64
C GLN A 52 -18.84 2.66 -4.82
N HIS A 53 -17.99 3.68 -4.71
CA HIS A 53 -17.93 4.77 -5.68
C HIS A 53 -16.96 4.47 -6.84
N ASN A 54 -17.43 3.71 -7.83
CA ASN A 54 -16.65 3.37 -9.03
C ASN A 54 -16.21 4.59 -9.86
N GLU A 55 -16.92 5.73 -9.81
CA GLU A 55 -16.58 6.91 -10.60
C GLU A 55 -15.23 7.53 -10.20
N PHE A 56 -14.93 7.61 -8.90
CA PHE A 56 -13.65 8.14 -8.43
C PHE A 56 -12.48 7.24 -8.84
N LEU A 57 -12.63 5.93 -8.66
CA LEU A 57 -11.62 4.95 -9.08
C LEU A 57 -11.41 4.99 -10.60
N THR A 58 -12.49 5.18 -11.37
CA THR A 58 -12.42 5.30 -12.84
C THR A 58 -11.69 6.57 -13.25
N SER A 59 -12.05 7.72 -12.67
CA SER A 59 -11.40 9.01 -12.94
C SER A 59 -9.92 9.02 -12.54
N GLN A 60 -9.60 8.48 -11.37
CA GLN A 60 -8.23 8.34 -10.90
C GLN A 60 -7.42 7.41 -11.82
N SER A 61 -7.96 6.24 -12.15
CA SER A 61 -7.35 5.30 -13.09
C SER A 61 -7.13 5.91 -14.47
N GLN A 62 -8.04 6.75 -14.95
CA GLN A 62 -7.92 7.46 -16.22
C GLN A 62 -6.76 8.46 -16.20
N ARG A 63 -6.61 9.26 -15.14
CA ARG A 63 -5.49 10.20 -15.00
C ARG A 63 -4.14 9.48 -14.90
N ILE A 64 -4.07 8.35 -14.20
CA ILE A 64 -2.87 7.50 -14.18
C ILE A 64 -2.60 6.89 -15.57
N ARG A 65 -3.63 6.47 -16.30
CA ARG A 65 -3.53 6.00 -17.69
C ARG A 65 -3.02 7.08 -18.65
N GLU A 66 -3.28 8.36 -18.40
CA GLU A 66 -2.69 9.42 -19.21
C GLU A 66 -1.17 9.47 -19.06
N PHE A 67 -0.63 9.15 -17.87
CA PHE A 67 0.80 9.02 -17.68
C PHE A 67 1.37 7.82 -18.46
N TYR A 68 0.63 6.71 -18.51
CA TYR A 68 0.96 5.59 -19.41
C TYR A 68 1.08 6.04 -20.87
N LYS A 69 0.15 6.88 -21.36
CA LYS A 69 0.19 7.39 -22.75
C LYS A 69 1.42 8.26 -22.98
N LEU A 70 1.77 9.13 -22.03
CA LEU A 70 2.99 9.93 -22.08
C LEU A 70 4.22 9.03 -22.14
N MET A 71 4.32 8.03 -21.27
CA MET A 71 5.45 7.10 -21.29
C MET A 71 5.57 6.32 -22.60
N ALA A 72 4.44 5.87 -23.16
CA ALA A 72 4.45 5.13 -24.43
C ALA A 72 4.94 5.99 -25.61
N ASN A 73 4.77 7.32 -25.52
CA ASN A 73 5.26 8.27 -26.50
C ASN A 73 6.73 8.62 -26.28
N ASP A 74 7.13 8.88 -25.03
CA ASP A 74 8.47 9.35 -24.68
C ASP A 74 9.51 8.21 -24.64
N TYR A 75 9.07 6.99 -24.34
CA TYR A 75 9.93 5.80 -24.18
C TYR A 75 9.39 4.61 -25.00
N PRO A 76 9.24 4.73 -26.34
CA PRO A 76 8.67 3.67 -27.17
C PRO A 76 9.51 2.38 -27.19
N PHE A 77 10.78 2.48 -26.77
CA PHE A 77 11.72 1.37 -26.66
C PHE A 77 11.66 0.64 -25.32
N LEU A 78 11.04 1.24 -24.28
CA LEU A 78 10.96 0.68 -22.94
C LEU A 78 9.70 -0.19 -22.81
N ALA A 79 9.82 -1.40 -22.26
CA ALA A 79 8.65 -2.17 -21.85
C ALA A 79 8.22 -1.71 -20.46
N PHE A 80 6.92 -1.57 -20.20
CA PHE A 80 6.46 -1.19 -18.87
C PHE A 80 5.03 -1.64 -18.57
N THR A 81 4.73 -1.79 -17.28
CA THR A 81 3.40 -2.15 -16.79
C THR A 81 2.92 -1.18 -15.73
N PHE A 82 1.62 -0.91 -15.72
CA PHE A 82 0.92 -0.16 -14.69
C PHE A 82 -0.07 -1.11 -14.01
N LYS A 83 0.10 -1.29 -12.70
CA LYS A 83 -0.76 -2.14 -11.87
C LYS A 83 -1.33 -1.32 -10.71
N GLY A 84 -2.63 -1.06 -10.73
CA GLY A 84 -3.34 -0.43 -9.62
C GLY A 84 -3.99 -1.47 -8.71
N ARG A 85 -3.85 -1.33 -7.40
CA ARG A 85 -4.51 -2.18 -6.40
C ARG A 85 -5.14 -1.38 -5.26
N ILE A 86 -6.25 -1.87 -4.75
CA ILE A 86 -6.82 -1.46 -3.46
C ILE A 86 -6.41 -2.50 -2.42
N LYS A 87 -5.96 -2.05 -1.25
CA LYS A 87 -5.62 -2.93 -0.14
C LYS A 87 -6.85 -3.72 0.30
N SER A 88 -6.66 -5.01 0.53
CA SER A 88 -7.75 -5.89 0.95
C SER A 88 -8.25 -5.56 2.36
N LEU A 89 -9.50 -5.88 2.67
CA LEU A 89 -10.09 -5.61 3.99
C LEU A 89 -9.26 -6.22 5.14
N ILE A 90 -8.86 -7.49 5.04
CA ILE A 90 -8.07 -8.15 6.09
C ILE A 90 -6.73 -7.44 6.33
N ARG A 91 -6.04 -7.04 5.25
CA ARG A 91 -4.76 -6.31 5.35
C ARG A 91 -4.93 -4.86 5.81
N ALA A 92 -6.03 -4.21 5.45
CA ALA A 92 -6.35 -2.87 5.90
C ALA A 92 -6.58 -2.87 7.43
N GLU A 93 -7.37 -3.83 7.92
CA GLU A 93 -7.62 -4.06 9.34
C GLU A 93 -6.31 -4.38 10.10
N ALA A 94 -5.52 -5.32 9.59
CA ALA A 94 -4.25 -5.70 10.21
C ALA A 94 -3.26 -4.53 10.28
N LYS A 95 -3.25 -3.67 9.25
CA LYS A 95 -2.38 -2.49 9.21
C LYS A 95 -2.85 -1.39 10.16
N PHE A 96 -4.16 -1.13 10.23
CA PHE A 96 -4.72 -0.14 11.15
C PHE A 96 -4.36 -0.48 12.60
N ASN A 97 -4.63 -1.71 13.02
CA ASN A 97 -4.30 -2.18 14.37
C ASN A 97 -2.78 -2.29 14.59
N GLY A 98 -2.04 -2.74 13.57
CA GLY A 98 -0.59 -2.82 13.62
C GLY A 98 0.08 -1.47 13.91
N ASN A 99 -0.38 -0.39 13.26
CA ASN A 99 0.13 0.96 13.51
C ASN A 99 -0.13 1.42 14.96
N ILE A 100 -1.26 1.03 15.57
CA ILE A 100 -1.55 1.34 16.99
C ILE A 100 -0.54 0.63 17.89
N VAL A 101 -0.37 -0.68 17.68
CA VAL A 101 0.56 -1.53 18.44
C VAL A 101 1.98 -1.01 18.33
N GLU A 102 2.47 -0.81 17.09
CA GLU A 102 3.81 -0.31 16.80
C GLU A 102 4.06 1.04 17.46
N TYR A 103 3.19 2.02 17.23
CA TYR A 103 3.39 3.38 17.75
C TYR A 103 3.36 3.45 19.28
N ILE A 104 2.42 2.77 19.93
CA ILE A 104 2.35 2.76 21.40
C ILE A 104 3.55 2.01 21.99
N TYR A 105 3.94 0.88 21.38
CA TYR A 105 5.09 0.09 21.83
C TYR A 105 6.39 0.89 21.74
N GLU A 106 6.68 1.49 20.58
CA GLU A 106 7.88 2.31 20.37
C GLU A 106 7.90 3.49 21.33
N TYR A 107 6.78 4.21 21.47
CA TYR A 107 6.67 5.33 22.38
C TYR A 107 6.94 4.92 23.84
N TYR A 108 6.39 3.78 24.26
CA TYR A 108 6.63 3.23 25.59
C TYR A 108 8.08 2.83 25.83
N MET A 109 8.71 2.18 24.85
CA MET A 109 10.13 1.79 24.94
C MET A 109 11.06 3.02 25.03
N GLU A 110 10.71 4.11 24.36
CA GLU A 110 11.49 5.35 24.35
C GLU A 110 11.26 6.23 25.59
N HIS A 111 10.01 6.34 26.06
CA HIS A 111 9.61 7.34 27.06
C HIS A 111 9.22 6.74 28.42
N GLY A 112 9.00 5.43 28.50
CA GLY A 112 8.52 4.74 29.70
C GLY A 112 7.06 5.05 30.08
N ASN A 113 6.29 5.67 29.18
CA ASN A 113 4.87 6.00 29.36
C ASN A 113 4.11 5.90 28.02
N TYR A 114 2.82 6.24 28.00
CA TYR A 114 1.97 6.09 26.81
C TYR A 114 1.77 7.41 26.06
N PRO A 115 1.62 7.37 24.72
CA PRO A 115 1.35 8.57 23.95
C PRO A 115 -0.02 9.14 24.33
N SER A 116 -0.14 10.47 24.29
CA SER A 116 -1.44 11.11 24.45
C SER A 116 -2.39 10.70 23.32
N LEU A 117 -3.70 10.77 23.60
CA LEU A 117 -4.73 10.47 22.61
C LEU A 117 -4.53 11.30 21.32
N LEU A 118 -4.19 12.59 21.44
CA LEU A 118 -3.93 13.45 20.29
C LEU A 118 -2.75 12.96 19.43
N GLN A 119 -1.65 12.54 20.07
CA GLN A 119 -0.49 11.98 19.37
C GLN A 119 -0.86 10.70 18.61
N LEU A 120 -1.58 9.78 19.26
CA LEU A 120 -2.05 8.55 18.64
C LEU A 120 -2.98 8.82 17.46
N LYS A 121 -3.97 9.71 17.62
CA LYS A 121 -4.88 10.11 16.53
C LYS A 121 -4.13 10.70 15.33
N ASN A 122 -3.15 11.58 15.59
CA ASN A 122 -2.33 12.20 14.54
C ASN A 122 -1.46 11.18 13.80
N HIS A 123 -0.99 10.13 14.49
CA HIS A 123 -0.27 9.03 13.86
C HIS A 123 -1.19 8.22 12.94
N LEU A 124 -2.40 7.87 13.40
CA LEU A 124 -3.33 7.02 12.65
C LEU A 124 -3.93 7.69 11.41
N ASN A 125 -4.03 9.03 11.38
CA ASN A 125 -4.48 9.78 10.20
C ASN A 125 -3.54 9.65 8.97
N ARG A 126 -2.41 8.94 9.08
CA ARG A 126 -1.41 8.78 8.01
C ARG A 126 -1.57 7.50 7.20
N PHE A 127 -2.77 6.93 7.10
CA PHE A 127 -3.00 5.74 6.28
C PHE A 127 -3.05 6.12 4.79
N ARG A 128 -1.92 5.98 4.08
CA ARG A 128 -1.76 6.57 2.73
C ARG A 128 -1.79 5.59 1.56
N ASP A 129 -1.72 4.29 1.82
CA ASP A 129 -1.53 3.24 0.80
C ASP A 129 -2.76 2.34 0.67
N LEU A 130 -3.96 2.85 0.97
CA LEU A 130 -5.20 2.11 0.70
C LEU A 130 -5.33 1.83 -0.80
N ILE A 131 -4.96 2.80 -1.64
CA ILE A 131 -4.77 2.64 -3.08
C ILE A 131 -3.29 2.74 -3.38
N ALA A 132 -2.76 1.80 -4.16
CA ALA A 132 -1.40 1.84 -4.64
C ALA A 132 -1.35 1.54 -6.13
N TYR A 133 -0.59 2.34 -6.88
CA TYR A 133 -0.20 2.04 -8.25
C TYR A 133 1.25 1.63 -8.29
N ARG A 134 1.55 0.66 -9.14
CA ARG A 134 2.91 0.22 -9.42
C ARG A 134 3.21 0.45 -10.88
N ILE A 135 4.33 1.11 -11.15
CA ILE A 135 4.90 1.29 -12.47
C ILE A 135 6.19 0.48 -12.52
N VAL A 136 6.21 -0.56 -13.35
CA VAL A 136 7.39 -1.42 -13.54
C VAL A 136 7.93 -1.17 -14.93
N ILE A 137 9.21 -0.82 -15.03
CA ILE A 137 9.89 -0.63 -16.31
C ILE A 137 10.89 -1.75 -16.58
N SER A 138 11.16 -2.01 -17.86
CA SER A 138 12.18 -2.93 -18.31
C SER A 138 12.78 -2.46 -19.63
N LEU A 139 14.10 -2.36 -19.68
CA LEU A 139 14.83 -2.05 -20.91
C LEU A 139 15.11 -3.36 -21.67
N PRO A 140 14.58 -3.53 -22.90
CA PRO A 140 14.90 -4.69 -23.70
C PRO A 140 16.40 -4.75 -24.01
N LYS A 141 17.02 -5.94 -23.88
CA LYS A 141 18.46 -6.12 -24.10
C LYS A 141 18.95 -5.70 -25.49
N CYS A 142 18.09 -5.75 -26.51
CA CYS A 142 18.42 -5.29 -27.86
C CYS A 142 18.65 -3.78 -27.96
N GLN A 143 18.20 -3.00 -26.97
CA GLN A 143 18.39 -1.55 -26.91
C GLN A 143 19.66 -1.17 -26.12
N LEU A 144 20.33 -2.13 -25.49
CA LEU A 144 21.52 -1.91 -24.69
C LEU A 144 22.75 -1.84 -25.60
N LYS A 145 23.57 -0.80 -25.49
CA LYS A 145 24.84 -0.73 -26.23
C LYS A 145 25.87 -1.68 -25.62
N THR A 146 26.88 -2.06 -26.41
CA THR A 146 27.90 -3.06 -26.03
C THR A 146 28.62 -2.76 -24.70
N ASP A 147 28.77 -1.48 -24.35
CA ASP A 147 29.49 -1.04 -23.15
C ASP A 147 28.56 -0.61 -22.00
N GLU A 148 27.23 -0.72 -22.18
CA GLU A 148 26.25 -0.29 -21.20
C GLU A 148 25.87 -1.44 -20.24
N ILE A 149 25.74 -1.12 -18.95
CA ILE A 149 25.25 -2.06 -17.94
C ILE A 149 23.74 -1.87 -17.82
N LEU A 150 22.98 -2.94 -18.08
CA LEU A 150 21.50 -2.91 -18.08
C LEU A 150 20.91 -2.26 -16.83
N ALA A 151 21.39 -2.66 -15.65
CA ALA A 151 20.89 -2.15 -14.38
C ALA A 151 21.10 -0.63 -14.23
N ASP A 152 22.23 -0.10 -14.73
CA ASP A 152 22.53 1.33 -14.65
C ASP A 152 21.63 2.13 -15.59
N GLU A 153 21.40 1.64 -16.80
CA GLU A 153 20.49 2.28 -17.76
C GLU A 153 19.02 2.21 -17.29
N GLU A 154 18.56 1.06 -16.80
CA GLU A 154 17.22 0.94 -16.22
C GLU A 154 17.03 1.88 -15.03
N ASN A 155 18.04 2.04 -14.17
CA ASN A 155 17.98 3.01 -13.08
C ASN A 155 17.89 4.45 -13.59
N LYS A 156 18.67 4.83 -14.63
CA LYS A 156 18.56 6.17 -15.24
C LYS A 156 17.14 6.44 -15.75
N TYR A 157 16.54 5.49 -16.46
CA TYR A 157 15.15 5.63 -16.93
C TYR A 157 14.15 5.64 -15.77
N LEU A 158 14.37 4.84 -14.72
CA LEU A 158 13.51 4.83 -13.53
C LEU A 158 13.43 6.22 -12.88
N TYR A 159 14.58 6.87 -12.69
CA TYR A 159 14.66 8.20 -12.10
C TYR A 159 14.15 9.29 -13.06
N ASP A 160 14.36 9.16 -14.37
CA ASP A 160 13.79 10.09 -15.35
C ASP A 160 12.25 10.04 -15.34
N VAL A 161 11.67 8.84 -15.32
CA VAL A 161 10.22 8.65 -15.17
C VAL A 161 9.72 9.23 -13.84
N ALA A 162 10.43 9.01 -12.73
CA ALA A 162 10.09 9.57 -11.43
C ALA A 162 10.06 11.11 -11.43
N ASN A 163 11.03 11.74 -12.12
CA ASN A 163 11.10 13.20 -12.29
C ASN A 163 9.93 13.75 -13.10
N LYS A 164 9.41 13.01 -14.10
CA LYS A 164 8.24 13.43 -14.89
C LYS A 164 6.91 13.19 -14.15
N LEU A 165 6.81 12.10 -13.39
CA LEU A 165 5.58 11.68 -12.73
C LEU A 165 5.00 12.75 -11.79
N LEU A 166 5.85 13.41 -10.99
CA LEU A 166 5.42 14.38 -9.99
C LEU A 166 4.64 15.54 -10.62
N GLY A 167 5.27 16.29 -11.52
CA GLY A 167 4.61 17.43 -12.18
C GLY A 167 3.41 17.00 -13.01
N PHE A 168 3.51 15.86 -13.69
CA PHE A 168 2.42 15.35 -14.53
C PHE A 168 1.13 15.09 -13.74
N LEU A 169 1.25 14.50 -12.54
CA LEU A 169 0.09 14.22 -11.69
C LEU A 169 -0.39 15.48 -10.96
N GLU A 170 0.50 16.39 -10.57
CA GLU A 170 0.10 17.67 -9.97
C GLU A 170 -0.79 18.50 -10.90
N GLU A 171 -0.43 18.59 -12.18
CA GLU A 171 -1.25 19.22 -13.22
C GLU A 171 -2.64 18.58 -13.40
N ARG A 172 -2.82 17.35 -12.89
CA ARG A 172 -4.05 16.55 -13.00
C ARG A 172 -4.79 16.43 -11.67
N GLY A 173 -4.53 17.35 -10.75
CA GLY A 173 -5.28 17.48 -9.50
C GLY A 173 -4.85 16.48 -8.42
N PHE A 174 -3.62 15.97 -8.48
CA PHE A 174 -2.97 15.34 -7.33
C PHE A 174 -2.10 16.38 -6.60
N THR A 175 -1.83 16.17 -5.32
CA THR A 175 -0.88 16.97 -4.54
C THR A 175 0.18 16.04 -3.98
N ALA A 176 1.46 16.26 -4.28
CA ALA A 176 2.52 15.42 -3.76
C ALA A 176 2.74 15.66 -2.27
N GLU A 177 2.89 14.58 -1.50
CA GLU A 177 3.16 14.63 -0.07
C GLU A 177 4.65 14.51 0.22
N LEU A 178 5.16 15.35 1.11
CA LEU A 178 6.55 15.23 1.55
C LEU A 178 6.81 13.85 2.18
N ALA A 179 7.90 13.22 1.76
CA ALA A 179 8.28 11.93 2.31
C ALA A 179 8.83 12.10 3.73
N SER A 180 8.43 11.23 4.66
CA SER A 180 9.01 11.10 6.00
C SER A 180 10.42 10.50 6.00
N PHE A 181 11.16 10.66 4.91
CA PHE A 181 12.45 10.04 4.60
C PHE A 181 13.55 11.11 4.63
N THR A 182 13.64 11.82 5.75
CA THR A 182 14.58 12.91 5.98
C THR A 182 15.95 12.36 6.39
N GLY A 183 17.03 13.06 6.02
CA GLY A 183 18.40 12.70 6.42
C GLY A 183 19.03 11.49 5.71
N LYS A 184 18.30 10.82 4.81
CA LYS A 184 18.84 9.73 3.99
C LYS A 184 19.38 10.25 2.66
N LYS A 185 20.49 9.68 2.20
CA LYS A 185 21.07 9.99 0.88
C LYS A 185 20.07 9.59 -0.20
N LYS A 186 19.78 10.48 -1.14
CA LYS A 186 18.94 10.16 -2.31
C LYS A 186 19.79 10.26 -3.58
N SER A 187 19.34 9.60 -4.65
CA SER A 187 20.10 9.62 -5.90
C SER A 187 20.21 11.04 -6.46
N LEU A 188 21.37 11.36 -7.03
CA LEU A 188 21.59 12.62 -7.76
C LEU A 188 20.79 12.67 -9.07
N LEU A 189 20.21 11.54 -9.49
CA LEU A 189 19.34 11.47 -10.66
C LEU A 189 17.93 12.04 -10.38
N LEU A 190 17.53 12.20 -9.12
CA LEU A 190 16.31 12.94 -8.76
C LEU A 190 16.60 14.45 -8.80
N ARG A 191 15.73 15.21 -9.48
CA ARG A 191 15.80 16.67 -9.50
C ARG A 191 15.58 17.21 -8.09
N GLU A 192 16.24 18.33 -7.77
CA GLU A 192 16.18 18.95 -6.43
C GLU A 192 14.74 19.23 -5.96
N GLY A 193 13.88 19.74 -6.83
CA GLY A 193 12.47 19.99 -6.52
C GLY A 193 11.59 18.74 -6.40
N VAL A 194 12.08 17.57 -6.84
CA VAL A 194 11.34 16.30 -6.84
C VAL A 194 11.78 15.39 -5.69
N SER A 195 13.09 15.39 -5.41
CA SER A 195 13.73 14.54 -4.40
C SER A 195 13.04 14.51 -3.03
N PRO A 196 12.55 15.63 -2.46
CA PRO A 196 11.88 15.64 -1.14
C PRO A 196 10.63 14.76 -1.05
N TYR A 197 9.93 14.52 -2.17
CA TYR A 197 8.66 13.78 -2.20
C TYR A 197 8.81 12.26 -2.33
N TYR A 198 10.03 11.79 -2.66
CA TYR A 198 10.30 10.36 -2.83
C TYR A 198 10.94 9.72 -1.59
N LYS A 199 10.49 8.51 -1.24
CA LYS A 199 11.28 7.56 -0.45
C LYS A 199 12.12 6.73 -1.42
N ASP A 200 13.43 6.95 -1.40
CA ASP A 200 14.36 6.30 -2.33
C ASP A 200 14.95 5.04 -1.69
N TYR A 201 14.23 3.92 -1.83
CA TYR A 201 14.71 2.61 -1.40
C TYR A 201 15.65 1.96 -2.42
N VAL A 202 15.92 2.60 -3.57
CA VAL A 202 16.93 2.11 -4.51
C VAL A 202 18.32 2.43 -3.97
N GLU A 203 18.55 3.68 -3.52
CA GLU A 203 19.77 4.08 -2.82
C GLU A 203 19.80 3.63 -1.35
N ASN A 204 18.63 3.42 -0.73
CA ASN A 204 18.53 2.97 0.66
C ASN A 204 17.66 1.70 0.77
N PRO A 205 18.14 0.54 0.28
CA PRO A 205 17.39 -0.69 0.37
C PRO A 205 16.99 -1.01 1.81
N GLU A 206 15.81 -1.59 1.99
CA GLU A 206 15.43 -2.12 3.31
C GLU A 206 16.34 -3.29 3.72
N PRO A 207 16.39 -3.69 5.00
CA PRO A 207 17.18 -4.84 5.45
C PRO A 207 16.90 -6.15 4.69
N SER A 208 15.71 -6.30 4.10
CA SER A 208 15.39 -7.45 3.24
C SER A 208 15.93 -7.39 1.82
N GLY A 209 16.62 -6.31 1.44
CA GLY A 209 17.07 -6.04 0.07
C GLY A 209 15.99 -5.44 -0.84
N TYR A 210 14.83 -5.10 -0.29
CA TYR A 210 13.75 -4.47 -1.04
C TYR A 210 14.18 -3.10 -1.60
N ARG A 211 13.89 -2.88 -2.90
CA ARG A 211 14.25 -1.67 -3.66
C ARG A 211 13.04 -1.16 -4.45
N SER A 212 12.75 0.14 -4.38
CA SER A 212 11.70 0.84 -5.13
C SER A 212 11.77 2.35 -4.87
N LEU A 213 11.24 3.17 -5.77
CA LEU A 213 10.95 4.58 -5.47
C LEU A 213 9.48 4.72 -5.08
N HIS A 214 9.20 5.27 -3.90
CA HIS A 214 7.82 5.52 -3.45
C HIS A 214 7.53 7.01 -3.39
N ILE A 215 6.42 7.42 -3.97
CA ILE A 215 5.86 8.75 -3.81
C ILE A 215 4.40 8.61 -3.37
N THR A 216 3.95 9.54 -2.54
CA THR A 216 2.57 9.59 -2.08
C THR A 216 1.92 10.86 -2.57
N PHE A 217 0.70 10.73 -3.09
CA PHE A 217 -0.12 11.84 -3.52
C PHE A 217 -1.42 11.87 -2.72
N TYR A 218 -1.96 13.07 -2.52
CA TYR A 218 -3.36 13.26 -2.19
C TYR A 218 -4.14 13.58 -3.47
N ASP A 219 -5.15 12.78 -3.78
CA ASP A 219 -6.04 13.02 -4.91
C ASP A 219 -7.10 14.04 -4.51
N ASN A 220 -7.02 15.26 -5.03
CA ASN A 220 -7.93 16.33 -4.64
C ASN A 220 -9.38 16.08 -5.09
N ILE A 221 -9.58 15.24 -6.11
CA ILE A 221 -10.91 14.90 -6.64
C ILE A 221 -11.52 13.76 -5.82
N ALA A 222 -10.78 12.67 -5.65
CA ALA A 222 -11.26 11.50 -4.89
C ALA A 222 -11.15 11.67 -3.36
N ARG A 223 -10.48 12.73 -2.90
CA ARG A 223 -10.23 13.05 -1.49
C ARG A 223 -9.59 11.90 -0.71
N CYS A 224 -8.66 11.20 -1.36
CA CYS A 224 -7.97 10.05 -0.78
C CYS A 224 -6.48 10.07 -1.11
N TYR A 225 -5.69 9.39 -0.29
CA TYR A 225 -4.27 9.21 -0.55
C TYR A 225 -4.04 8.04 -1.52
N VAL A 226 -3.02 8.21 -2.36
CA VAL A 226 -2.58 7.24 -3.35
C VAL A 226 -1.06 7.13 -3.26
N GLU A 227 -0.56 5.90 -3.14
CA GLU A 227 0.87 5.63 -3.27
C GLU A 227 1.21 5.19 -4.70
N VAL A 228 2.29 5.74 -5.27
CA VAL A 228 2.85 5.24 -6.53
C VAL A 228 4.24 4.70 -6.27
N GLN A 229 4.45 3.45 -6.70
CA GLN A 229 5.70 2.72 -6.55
C GLN A 229 6.33 2.52 -7.93
N LEU A 230 7.55 3.01 -8.13
CA LEU A 230 8.32 2.77 -9.35
C LEU A 230 9.39 1.71 -9.10
N ARG A 231 9.53 0.77 -10.03
CA ARG A 231 10.48 -0.36 -9.95
C ARG A 231 11.03 -0.68 -11.33
N THR A 232 12.24 -1.23 -11.38
CA THR A 232 12.69 -2.02 -12.54
C THR A 232 12.07 -3.43 -12.48
N LYS A 233 12.17 -4.18 -13.57
CA LYS A 233 11.68 -5.58 -13.63
C LYS A 233 12.35 -6.46 -12.57
N GLU A 234 13.67 -6.35 -12.39
CA GLU A 234 14.41 -7.10 -11.37
C GLU A 234 13.92 -6.75 -9.96
N MET A 235 13.68 -5.47 -9.68
CA MET A 235 13.15 -5.02 -8.39
C MET A 235 11.74 -5.57 -8.13
N ASP A 236 10.88 -5.60 -9.15
CA ASP A 236 9.54 -6.16 -9.02
C ASP A 236 9.59 -7.68 -8.80
N ASP A 237 10.41 -8.41 -9.55
CA ASP A 237 10.58 -9.86 -9.35
C ASP A 237 11.09 -10.18 -7.94
N PHE A 238 12.07 -9.41 -7.45
CA PHE A 238 12.60 -9.57 -6.10
C PHE A 238 11.53 -9.37 -5.01
N ALA A 239 10.62 -8.41 -5.23
CA ALA A 239 9.57 -8.04 -4.29
C ALA A 239 8.28 -8.88 -4.39
N GLU A 240 8.04 -9.54 -5.52
CA GLU A 240 6.81 -10.34 -5.72
C GLU A 240 7.07 -11.84 -5.57
N ILE A 241 8.20 -12.34 -6.09
CA ILE A 241 8.52 -13.78 -6.10
C ILE A 241 9.88 -14.11 -5.47
N GLY A 242 10.73 -13.11 -5.24
CA GLY A 242 12.06 -13.28 -4.67
C GLY A 242 12.11 -13.33 -3.12
N PRO A 243 13.31 -13.19 -2.53
CA PRO A 243 13.53 -13.25 -1.09
C PRO A 243 12.77 -12.19 -0.27
N ALA A 244 12.50 -11.02 -0.84
CA ALA A 244 11.67 -9.98 -0.23
C ALA A 244 10.21 -10.05 -0.69
N ASN A 245 9.74 -11.24 -1.09
CA ASN A 245 8.37 -11.41 -1.51
C ASN A 245 7.37 -10.97 -0.42
N HIS A 246 6.17 -10.66 -0.89
CA HIS A 246 5.07 -10.19 -0.07
C HIS A 246 4.77 -11.10 1.13
N LEU A 247 4.93 -12.42 0.99
CA LEU A 247 4.73 -13.39 2.08
C LEU A 247 5.76 -13.22 3.19
N GLY A 248 7.04 -13.03 2.84
CA GLY A 248 8.12 -12.78 3.81
C GLY A 248 8.01 -11.41 4.47
N TYR A 249 7.49 -10.41 3.75
CA TYR A 249 7.16 -9.10 4.33
C TYR A 249 6.01 -9.20 5.35
N GLU A 250 4.93 -9.90 5.00
CA GLU A 250 3.79 -10.10 5.90
C GLU A 250 4.18 -10.83 7.18
N LYS A 251 4.95 -11.92 7.08
CA LYS A 251 5.44 -12.67 8.25
C LYS A 251 6.30 -11.81 9.18
N ARG A 252 7.10 -10.89 8.64
CA ARG A 252 7.89 -9.94 9.44
C ARG A 252 6.99 -8.95 10.17
N GLN A 253 6.01 -8.38 9.47
CA GLN A 253 5.02 -7.50 10.09
C GLN A 253 4.18 -8.22 11.14
N GLU A 254 3.82 -9.49 10.92
CA GLU A 254 3.16 -10.31 11.92
C GLU A 254 4.01 -10.42 13.18
N GLY A 255 5.31 -10.73 13.05
CA GLY A 255 6.24 -10.79 14.18
C GLY A 255 6.40 -9.46 14.93
N GLU A 256 6.44 -8.33 14.23
CA GLU A 256 6.46 -6.99 14.84
C GLU A 256 5.16 -6.68 15.60
N ARG A 257 4.02 -7.21 15.12
CA ARG A 257 2.70 -7.04 15.75
C ARG A 257 2.44 -7.97 16.94
N VAL A 258 3.30 -8.97 17.20
CA VAL A 258 3.20 -9.87 18.36
C VAL A 258 3.95 -9.31 19.59
N LYS A 259 4.64 -8.17 19.47
CA LYS A 259 5.38 -7.56 20.60
C LYS A 259 4.41 -7.07 21.68
N ARG A 260 4.34 -7.80 22.79
CA ARG A 260 3.53 -7.50 24.00
C ARG A 260 4.33 -7.65 25.30
N ASP A 261 5.57 -8.11 25.19
CA ASP A 261 6.48 -8.39 26.31
C ASP A 261 6.72 -7.16 27.20
N ALA A 262 6.78 -5.96 26.63
CA ALA A 262 7.05 -4.73 27.39
C ALA A 262 5.81 -4.09 28.04
N ILE A 263 4.59 -4.32 27.52
CA ILE A 263 3.37 -3.63 27.96
C ILE A 263 2.40 -4.64 28.61
N PRO A 264 2.20 -4.58 29.94
CA PRO A 264 1.27 -5.47 30.63
C PRO A 264 -0.18 -5.29 30.18
N LYS A 265 -0.96 -6.39 30.24
CA LYS A 265 -2.40 -6.36 29.96
C LYS A 265 -3.15 -5.50 30.97
N GLY A 266 -4.02 -4.63 30.47
CA GLY A 266 -4.84 -3.70 31.25
C GLY A 266 -4.24 -2.31 31.41
N GLU A 267 -2.96 -2.11 31.07
CA GLU A 267 -2.28 -0.83 31.24
C GLU A 267 -2.67 0.19 30.15
N ASN A 268 -2.91 -0.27 28.92
CA ASN A 268 -3.35 0.58 27.82
C ASN A 268 -4.42 -0.14 26.98
N ILE A 269 -5.67 0.32 27.13
CA ILE A 269 -6.83 -0.29 26.46
C ILE A 269 -6.71 -0.26 24.92
N TYR A 270 -6.15 0.81 24.34
CA TYR A 270 -6.01 0.94 22.89
C TYR A 270 -4.99 -0.05 22.33
N PHE A 271 -3.88 -0.23 23.05
CA PHE A 271 -2.88 -1.23 22.72
C PHE A 271 -3.46 -2.63 22.83
N ASP A 272 -4.18 -2.91 23.91
CA ASP A 272 -4.78 -4.22 24.16
C ASP A 272 -5.80 -4.63 23.11
N ASP A 273 -6.74 -3.73 22.78
CA ASP A 273 -7.75 -3.98 21.76
C ASP A 273 -7.11 -4.16 20.38
N ALA A 274 -6.16 -3.29 20.00
CA ALA A 274 -5.48 -3.38 18.71
C ALA A 274 -4.63 -4.65 18.59
N TYR A 275 -3.91 -5.01 19.64
CA TYR A 275 -3.14 -6.25 19.70
C TYR A 275 -4.06 -7.47 19.56
N GLU A 276 -5.17 -7.52 20.31
CA GLU A 276 -6.09 -8.66 20.26
C GLU A 276 -6.76 -8.79 18.89
N ARG A 277 -7.19 -7.69 18.27
CA ARG A 277 -7.67 -7.69 16.87
C ARG A 277 -6.61 -8.24 15.91
N GLY A 278 -5.37 -7.77 16.03
CA GLY A 278 -4.25 -8.23 15.20
C GLY A 278 -3.98 -9.73 15.34
N MET A 279 -3.96 -10.25 16.57
CA MET A 279 -3.73 -11.67 16.85
C MET A 279 -4.87 -12.55 16.33
N MET A 280 -6.13 -12.12 16.51
CA MET A 280 -7.29 -12.86 16.02
C MET A 280 -7.32 -12.94 14.49
N LEU A 281 -6.85 -11.90 13.79
CA LEU A 281 -6.76 -11.89 12.33
C LEU A 281 -5.71 -12.88 11.80
N GLN A 282 -4.59 -13.05 12.51
CA GLN A 282 -3.56 -14.04 12.13
C GLN A 282 -4.06 -15.48 12.26
N GLN A 283 -5.06 -15.71 13.12
CA GLN A 283 -5.64 -17.02 13.37
C GLN A 283 -6.84 -17.34 12.47
N LEU A 284 -7.09 -16.54 11.42
CA LEU A 284 -8.17 -16.81 10.48
C LEU A 284 -7.94 -18.11 9.72
N GLU A 285 -8.93 -19.00 9.80
CA GLU A 285 -8.99 -20.19 8.95
C GLU A 285 -9.62 -19.80 7.60
N LEU A 286 -8.80 -19.39 6.62
CA LEU A 286 -9.27 -18.88 5.33
C LEU A 286 -10.25 -19.83 4.64
N SER A 287 -10.04 -21.15 4.77
CA SER A 287 -10.89 -22.17 4.16
C SER A 287 -12.28 -22.30 4.77
N LYS A 288 -12.51 -21.71 5.94
CA LYS A 288 -13.81 -21.69 6.63
C LYS A 288 -14.55 -20.35 6.48
N LEU A 289 -13.92 -19.33 5.89
CA LEU A 289 -14.57 -18.04 5.70
C LEU A 289 -15.78 -18.20 4.78
N ASP A 290 -16.90 -17.59 5.18
CA ASP A 290 -18.12 -17.52 4.39
C ASP A 290 -18.41 -16.04 4.11
N VAL A 291 -17.87 -15.57 2.99
CA VAL A 291 -18.00 -14.19 2.48
C VAL A 291 -18.31 -14.27 1.00
N ASN A 292 -19.28 -13.49 0.53
CA ASN A 292 -19.67 -13.52 -0.88
C ASN A 292 -18.48 -13.19 -1.81
N MET A 293 -18.36 -13.94 -2.91
CA MET A 293 -17.27 -13.84 -3.89
C MET A 293 -15.87 -14.18 -3.33
N PHE A 294 -15.80 -14.83 -2.17
CA PHE A 294 -14.57 -15.35 -1.58
C PHE A 294 -14.63 -16.86 -1.43
N SER A 295 -13.58 -17.56 -1.83
CA SER A 295 -13.40 -18.99 -1.55
C SER A 295 -11.91 -19.29 -1.47
N ALA A 296 -11.49 -20.05 -0.46
CA ALA A 296 -10.10 -20.44 -0.28
C ALA A 296 -9.99 -21.92 0.09
N MET A 297 -9.03 -22.62 -0.48
CA MET A 297 -8.61 -23.94 0.01
C MET A 297 -7.42 -23.80 0.94
N ASP A 298 -6.47 -22.94 0.57
CA ASP A 298 -5.30 -22.53 1.34
C ASP A 298 -4.85 -21.12 0.92
N ASN A 299 -3.77 -20.60 1.51
CA ASN A 299 -3.27 -19.25 1.22
C ASN A 299 -2.82 -19.03 -0.25
N SER A 300 -2.47 -20.10 -0.95
CA SER A 300 -2.01 -20.09 -2.34
C SER A 300 -3.16 -20.26 -3.35
N LEU A 301 -4.20 -21.01 -2.97
CA LEU A 301 -5.39 -21.32 -3.77
C LEU A 301 -6.60 -20.56 -3.24
N ILE A 302 -6.69 -19.28 -3.60
CA ILE A 302 -7.77 -18.37 -3.22
C ILE A 302 -8.42 -17.77 -4.47
N ASN A 303 -9.76 -17.84 -4.52
CA ASN A 303 -10.59 -16.99 -5.36
C ASN A 303 -11.07 -15.80 -4.54
N ASP A 304 -10.53 -14.62 -4.85
CA ASP A 304 -10.82 -13.40 -4.12
C ASP A 304 -11.27 -12.27 -5.06
N GLY A 305 -12.45 -12.46 -5.66
CA GLY A 305 -12.96 -11.54 -6.67
C GLY A 305 -13.25 -10.14 -6.15
N CYS A 306 -13.50 -10.01 -4.84
CA CYS A 306 -13.79 -8.73 -4.17
C CYS A 306 -12.57 -8.11 -3.46
N GLY A 307 -11.45 -8.84 -3.41
CA GLY A 307 -10.21 -8.41 -2.77
C GLY A 307 -10.26 -8.41 -1.24
N LEU A 308 -10.94 -9.38 -0.62
CA LEU A 308 -11.01 -9.61 0.83
C LEU A 308 -9.64 -9.90 1.46
N PHE A 309 -8.78 -10.66 0.76
CA PHE A 309 -7.47 -11.14 1.21
C PHE A 309 -6.31 -10.70 0.29
N ARG A 310 -6.42 -10.92 -1.03
CA ARG A 310 -5.52 -10.39 -2.05
C ARG A 310 -6.05 -9.02 -2.47
N GLY A 311 -5.24 -7.97 -2.47
CA GLY A 311 -5.73 -6.64 -2.82
C GLY A 311 -6.49 -6.62 -4.16
N ARG A 312 -7.57 -5.84 -4.27
CA ARG A 312 -8.41 -5.75 -5.47
C ARG A 312 -7.66 -5.03 -6.59
N LEU A 313 -7.43 -5.70 -7.72
CA LEU A 313 -6.84 -5.09 -8.91
C LEU A 313 -7.83 -4.11 -9.55
N ILE A 314 -7.39 -2.88 -9.82
CA ILE A 314 -8.23 -1.82 -10.41
C ILE A 314 -7.71 -1.28 -11.74
N LEU A 315 -6.45 -1.56 -12.10
CA LEU A 315 -5.85 -1.09 -13.35
C LEU A 315 -4.74 -2.05 -13.80
N PRO A 316 -4.89 -2.74 -14.95
CA PRO A 316 -3.82 -3.49 -15.59
C PRO A 316 -3.54 -2.97 -17.01
N TYR A 317 -2.56 -2.08 -17.17
CA TYR A 317 -2.06 -1.70 -18.50
C TYR A 317 -0.65 -2.24 -18.70
N GLU A 318 -0.39 -2.72 -19.91
CA GLU A 318 0.90 -3.23 -20.33
C GLU A 318 1.28 -2.58 -21.66
N HIS A 319 2.51 -2.08 -21.73
CA HIS A 319 3.14 -1.63 -22.95
C HIS A 319 4.28 -2.58 -23.29
N LEU A 320 4.15 -3.26 -24.43
CA LEU A 320 5.26 -3.96 -25.04
C LEU A 320 6.07 -2.95 -25.84
N SER A 321 7.39 -2.96 -25.66
CA SER A 321 8.31 -2.16 -26.46
C SER A 321 8.05 -2.39 -27.94
N ARG A 322 7.96 -1.29 -28.72
CA ARG A 322 7.54 -1.35 -30.13
C ARG A 322 8.64 -1.79 -31.10
N PHE A 323 9.75 -2.35 -30.62
CA PHE A 323 10.86 -2.79 -31.48
C PHE A 323 11.08 -4.29 -31.38
N GLN A 324 10.54 -5.02 -32.36
CA GLN A 324 11.04 -6.31 -32.78
C GLN A 324 11.55 -6.19 -34.22
N ASN A 325 12.88 -6.30 -34.35
CA ASN A 325 13.69 -6.46 -35.56
C ASN A 325 14.23 -5.20 -36.26
N ASP A 326 15.48 -5.35 -36.68
CA ASP A 326 16.37 -4.45 -37.45
C ASP A 326 15.88 -4.14 -38.87
N LEU A 327 14.59 -3.84 -39.05
CA LEU A 327 14.05 -3.38 -40.32
C LEU A 327 13.36 -2.04 -40.11
N ILE A 328 14.18 -1.00 -40.31
CA ILE A 328 13.73 0.34 -40.68
C ILE A 328 13.13 0.20 -42.09
N ASP A 329 11.84 0.48 -42.24
CA ASP A 329 11.29 0.96 -43.50
C ASP A 329 11.04 2.47 -43.38
#